data_AF-Q01SI7-F1
#
_entry.id   AF-Q01SI7-F1
#
_cell.length_a   1.000
_cell.length_b   1.000
_cell.length_c   1.000
_cell.angle_alpha   90.00
_cell.angle_beta   90.00
_cell.angle_gamma   90.00
#
_symmetry.space_group_name_H-M   'P 1'
#
loop_
_entity.id
_entity.type
_entity.pdbx_description
1 polymer ?
#
loop_
_entity_poly.entity_id
_entity_poly.type
_entity_poly.pdbx_seq_one_letter_code
_entity_poly.pdbx_strand_id
1 'polypeptide(L)'
;MADIVIVLFSRESMPSRWARAQWEGALVTEPAEEGVRIAFLKCDDCIPPRVLTPMFEATRLRDVKRWVRGSTASEPASTEFSADLEVLGIAIADRPGVETVEHIALAREFVRCFRGDFDAVLHVDCVTGTLADMSGDLANQLGLHLEGELADNIDHLRVFCEVRRLLIVLEGGAPYELTFGGRCSTLISTEAGEPSPDELRTLARAFDATDDWSELCRLARMVRRIGREQFRLAECYEIMKQWRTMADENDDRPAVDEASREIVWILDGWGRTDEARQIEQLRAQEFDEQLPLFFE
;
A
#
# COMPACT_ATOMS: atom_id res chain seq x y z
N MET A 1 -32.25 -12.89 -2.19
CA MET A 1 -32.75 -11.60 -2.70
C MET A 1 -31.52 -10.81 -3.13
N ALA A 2 -31.57 -10.09 -4.26
CA ALA A 2 -30.40 -9.36 -4.76
C ALA A 2 -30.34 -7.96 -4.11
N ASP A 3 -29.17 -7.53 -3.67
CA ASP A 3 -29.01 -6.21 -3.05
C ASP A 3 -29.01 -5.07 -4.09
N ILE A 4 -28.60 -5.40 -5.32
CA ILE A 4 -28.44 -4.47 -6.43
C ILE A 4 -28.96 -5.11 -7.73
N VAL A 5 -29.70 -4.34 -8.52
CA VAL A 5 -30.14 -4.70 -9.87
C VAL A 5 -29.66 -3.66 -10.88
N ILE A 6 -29.02 -4.12 -11.97
CA ILE A 6 -28.64 -3.27 -13.10
C ILE A 6 -29.45 -3.71 -14.32
N VAL A 7 -30.25 -2.81 -14.87
CA VAL A 7 -31.10 -3.07 -16.03
C VAL A 7 -30.44 -2.52 -17.29
N LEU A 8 -30.23 -3.39 -18.28
CA LEU A 8 -29.60 -3.06 -19.55
C LEU A 8 -30.65 -2.69 -20.60
N PHE A 9 -30.61 -1.45 -21.08
CA PHE A 9 -31.46 -0.97 -22.16
C PHE A 9 -30.71 -0.96 -23.49
N SER A 10 -31.32 -1.62 -24.47
CA SER A 10 -30.90 -1.63 -25.87
C SER A 10 -32.13 -1.51 -26.76
N ARG A 11 -31.94 -1.21 -28.05
CA ARG A 11 -33.01 -1.23 -29.05
C ARG A 11 -33.72 -2.59 -29.15
N GLU A 12 -33.00 -3.68 -28.90
CA GLU A 12 -33.55 -5.04 -28.93
C GLU A 12 -34.36 -5.38 -27.67
N SER A 13 -34.01 -4.78 -26.52
CA SER A 13 -34.68 -5.06 -25.24
C SER A 13 -35.83 -4.10 -24.92
N MET A 14 -35.94 -2.97 -25.62
CA MET A 14 -37.02 -2.00 -25.40
C MET A 14 -38.07 -1.99 -26.53
N PRO A 15 -39.36 -2.11 -26.17
CA PRO A 15 -40.45 -1.83 -27.11
C PRO A 15 -40.41 -0.38 -27.60
N SER A 16 -40.79 -0.15 -28.86
CA SER A 16 -40.91 1.20 -29.43
C SER A 16 -41.96 2.09 -28.73
N ARG A 17 -42.93 1.47 -28.04
CA ARG A 17 -43.89 2.13 -27.15
C ARG A 17 -43.99 1.32 -25.87
N TRP A 18 -43.48 1.86 -24.77
CA TRP A 18 -43.48 1.19 -23.48
C TRP A 18 -44.35 1.93 -22.47
N ALA A 19 -45.58 1.45 -22.29
CA ALA A 19 -46.55 2.11 -21.42
C ALA A 19 -46.13 1.98 -19.95
N ARG A 20 -46.28 3.06 -19.17
CA ARG A 20 -45.88 3.13 -17.75
C ARG A 20 -46.36 1.94 -16.92
N ALA A 21 -47.62 1.54 -17.11
CA ALA A 21 -48.23 0.41 -16.41
C ALA A 21 -47.53 -0.94 -16.65
N GLN A 22 -46.72 -1.08 -17.71
CA GLN A 22 -46.02 -2.32 -18.05
C GLN A 22 -44.66 -2.45 -17.37
N TRP A 23 -44.11 -1.36 -16.80
CA TRP A 23 -42.75 -1.37 -16.26
C TRP A 23 -42.60 -0.70 -14.90
N GLU A 24 -43.52 0.18 -14.50
CA GLU A 24 -43.41 0.91 -13.23
C GLU A 24 -43.39 -0.01 -12.01
N GLY A 25 -44.24 -1.04 -11.99
CA GLY A 25 -44.25 -2.02 -10.91
C GLY A 25 -42.88 -2.67 -10.72
N ALA A 26 -42.37 -3.30 -11.77
CA ALA A 26 -41.12 -4.06 -11.72
C ALA A 26 -39.85 -3.20 -11.58
N LEU A 27 -39.83 -1.96 -12.08
CA LEU A 27 -38.62 -1.13 -12.12
C LEU A 27 -38.58 -0.01 -11.08
N VAL A 28 -39.69 0.27 -10.40
CA VAL A 28 -39.79 1.39 -9.46
C VAL A 28 -40.44 0.93 -8.15
N THR A 29 -41.66 0.39 -8.21
CA THR A 29 -42.44 0.08 -6.99
C THR A 29 -41.87 -1.11 -6.23
N GLU A 30 -41.72 -2.27 -6.89
CA GLU A 30 -41.23 -3.49 -6.26
C GLU A 30 -39.81 -3.35 -5.70
N PRO A 31 -38.81 -2.79 -6.44
CA PRO A 31 -37.47 -2.59 -5.88
C PRO A 31 -37.46 -1.66 -4.66
N ALA A 32 -38.30 -0.61 -4.66
CA ALA A 32 -38.38 0.32 -3.53
C ALA A 32 -39.01 -0.33 -2.29
N GLU A 33 -40.04 -1.16 -2.46
CA GLU A 33 -40.69 -1.91 -1.38
C GLU A 33 -39.75 -2.98 -0.79
N GLU A 34 -38.92 -3.61 -1.62
CA GLU A 34 -37.94 -4.61 -1.19
C GLU A 34 -36.60 -4.00 -0.70
N GLY A 35 -36.42 -2.68 -0.81
CA GLY A 35 -35.16 -2.01 -0.47
C GLY A 35 -33.99 -2.33 -1.41
N VAL A 36 -34.28 -2.80 -2.62
CA VAL A 36 -33.30 -3.16 -3.64
C VAL A 36 -32.83 -1.91 -4.38
N ARG A 37 -31.51 -1.72 -4.48
CA ARG A 37 -30.94 -0.61 -5.25
C ARG A 37 -30.98 -0.94 -6.73
N ILE A 38 -31.69 -0.14 -7.53
CA ILE A 38 -31.78 -0.32 -8.98
C ILE A 38 -31.06 0.80 -9.73
N ALA A 39 -30.37 0.44 -10.82
CA ALA A 39 -29.77 1.37 -11.77
C ALA A 39 -30.01 0.91 -13.21
N PHE A 40 -29.93 1.87 -14.14
CA PHE A 40 -30.22 1.63 -15.54
C PHE A 40 -28.97 1.94 -16.39
N LEU A 41 -28.65 1.07 -17.33
CA LEU A 41 -27.53 1.25 -18.25
C LEU A 41 -28.06 1.30 -19.68
N LYS A 42 -27.75 2.41 -20.37
CA LYS A 42 -28.04 2.58 -21.78
C LYS A 42 -26.89 2.00 -22.61
N CYS A 43 -27.17 0.95 -23.38
CA CYS A 43 -26.18 0.20 -24.17
C CYS A 43 -25.99 0.75 -25.59
N ASP A 44 -26.98 1.44 -26.14
CA ASP A 44 -26.97 2.01 -27.49
C ASP A 44 -27.72 3.35 -27.54
N ASP A 45 -28.12 3.84 -28.71
CA ASP A 45 -28.84 5.11 -28.88
C ASP A 45 -30.33 5.08 -28.46
N CYS A 46 -30.80 4.01 -27.79
CA CYS A 46 -32.18 3.90 -27.33
C CYS A 46 -32.60 5.05 -26.40
N ILE A 47 -33.91 5.23 -26.24
CA ILE A 47 -34.49 6.34 -25.46
C ILE A 47 -35.36 5.77 -24.34
N PRO A 48 -34.76 5.39 -23.20
CA PRO A 48 -35.52 4.91 -22.05
C PRO A 48 -36.39 6.02 -21.43
N PRO A 49 -37.41 5.67 -20.63
CA PRO A 49 -38.17 6.65 -19.86
C PRO A 49 -37.28 7.50 -18.94
N ARG A 50 -37.32 8.83 -19.10
CA ARG A 50 -36.46 9.79 -18.35
C ARG A 50 -36.65 9.76 -16.83
N VAL A 51 -37.75 9.20 -16.35
CA VAL A 51 -38.05 9.09 -14.92
C VAL A 51 -37.26 7.97 -14.24
N LEU A 52 -36.68 7.04 -15.01
CA LEU A 52 -35.82 5.99 -14.49
C LEU A 52 -34.45 6.57 -14.16
N THR A 53 -34.13 6.59 -12.87
CA THR A 53 -32.86 7.13 -12.35
C THR A 53 -32.32 6.21 -11.25
N PRO A 54 -30.99 6.11 -11.10
CA PRO A 54 -29.95 6.70 -11.95
C PRO A 54 -29.79 5.97 -13.30
N MET A 55 -29.49 6.73 -14.36
CA MET A 55 -29.23 6.23 -15.71
C MET A 55 -27.77 6.47 -16.08
N PHE A 56 -27.08 5.44 -16.56
CA PHE A 56 -25.67 5.46 -16.95
C PHE A 56 -25.52 5.12 -18.43
N GLU A 57 -24.41 5.54 -19.02
CA GLU A 57 -24.02 5.17 -20.38
C GLU A 57 -23.04 3.99 -20.35
N ALA A 58 -23.19 3.03 -21.26
CA ALA A 58 -22.29 1.87 -21.35
C ALA A 58 -20.83 2.24 -21.66
N THR A 59 -20.59 3.43 -22.21
CA THR A 59 -19.25 3.98 -22.42
C THR A 59 -18.58 4.45 -21.12
N ARG A 60 -19.33 4.56 -20.01
CA ARG A 60 -18.86 5.09 -18.73
C ARG A 60 -19.17 4.12 -17.58
N LEU A 61 -18.77 2.85 -17.72
CA LEU A 61 -18.97 1.82 -16.69
C LEU A 61 -18.37 2.19 -15.32
N ARG A 62 -17.37 3.07 -15.29
CA ARG A 62 -16.81 3.65 -14.06
C ARG A 62 -17.87 4.32 -13.18
N ASP A 63 -18.85 5.01 -13.78
CA ASP A 63 -19.91 5.68 -13.02
C ASP A 63 -20.85 4.66 -12.36
N VAL A 64 -21.11 3.54 -13.05
CA VAL A 64 -21.86 2.39 -12.48
C VAL A 64 -21.09 1.79 -11.31
N LYS A 65 -19.78 1.56 -11.47
CA LYS A 65 -18.90 1.04 -10.42
C LYS A 65 -18.92 1.94 -9.18
N ARG A 66 -18.76 3.25 -9.37
CA ARG A 66 -18.81 4.25 -8.28
C ARG A 66 -20.17 4.26 -7.58
N TRP A 67 -21.25 4.19 -8.36
CA TRP A 67 -22.60 4.07 -7.80
C TRP A 67 -22.74 2.80 -6.96
N VAL A 68 -22.35 1.63 -7.48
CA VAL A 68 -22.40 0.35 -6.73
C VAL A 68 -21.66 0.49 -5.39
N ARG A 69 -20.46 1.07 -5.40
CA ARG A 69 -19.62 1.31 -4.21
C ARG A 69 -20.15 2.40 -3.27
N GLY A 70 -21.13 3.19 -3.69
CA GLY A 70 -21.61 4.34 -2.93
C GLY A 70 -20.62 5.51 -2.88
N SER A 71 -19.64 5.53 -3.77
CA SER A 71 -18.63 6.59 -3.85
C SER A 71 -19.27 7.87 -4.42
N THR A 72 -19.04 9.01 -3.76
CA THR A 72 -19.42 10.31 -4.32
C THR A 72 -18.52 10.64 -5.51
N ALA A 73 -19.06 11.39 -6.47
CA ALA A 73 -18.24 11.92 -7.55
C ALA A 73 -17.16 12.84 -6.93
N SER A 74 -15.89 12.55 -7.20
CA SER A 74 -14.80 13.48 -6.88
C SER A 74 -15.01 14.80 -7.61
N GLU A 75 -14.42 15.86 -7.06
CA GLU A 75 -14.29 17.15 -7.72
C GLU A 75 -13.77 17.00 -9.17
N PRO A 76 -14.21 17.87 -10.10
CA PRO A 76 -13.78 17.80 -11.48
C PRO A 76 -12.25 17.92 -11.58
N ALA A 77 -11.69 17.14 -12.51
CA ALA A 77 -10.28 17.19 -12.84
C ALA A 77 -9.87 18.58 -13.30
N SER A 78 -8.61 18.95 -13.07
CA SER A 78 -8.02 20.10 -13.74
C SER A 78 -8.11 19.92 -15.26
N THR A 79 -8.39 21.00 -15.98
CA THR A 79 -8.46 20.97 -17.46
C THR A 79 -7.12 20.61 -18.09
N GLU A 80 -6.02 20.86 -17.38
CA GLU A 80 -4.65 20.57 -17.79
C GLU A 80 -4.40 19.07 -17.95
N PHE A 81 -4.88 18.24 -17.03
CA PHE A 81 -4.61 16.79 -17.01
C PHE A 81 -5.76 15.93 -17.56
N SER A 82 -6.83 16.54 -18.06
CA SER A 82 -8.08 15.81 -18.36
C SER A 82 -7.91 14.63 -19.33
N ALA A 83 -7.01 14.74 -20.32
CA ALA A 83 -6.78 13.65 -21.28
C ALA A 83 -5.99 12.49 -20.65
N ASP A 84 -4.89 12.80 -19.98
CA ASP A 84 -4.02 11.81 -19.33
C ASP A 84 -4.74 11.08 -18.21
N LEU A 85 -5.57 11.78 -17.44
CA LEU A 85 -6.38 11.19 -16.38
C LEU A 85 -7.38 10.17 -16.91
N GLU A 86 -7.96 10.40 -18.10
CA GLU A 86 -8.88 9.43 -18.68
C GLU A 86 -8.13 8.19 -19.18
N VAL A 87 -6.94 8.37 -19.76
CA VAL A 87 -6.06 7.25 -20.16
C VAL A 87 -5.66 6.42 -18.93
N LEU A 88 -5.21 7.06 -17.86
CA LEU A 88 -4.89 6.39 -16.58
C LEU A 88 -6.14 5.73 -15.98
N GLY A 89 -7.30 6.37 -16.06
CA GLY A 89 -8.57 5.80 -15.59
C GLY A 89 -8.87 4.46 -16.25
N ILE A 90 -8.76 4.40 -17.58
CA ILE A 90 -8.96 3.17 -18.36
C ILE A 90 -7.88 2.12 -18.05
N ALA A 91 -6.63 2.55 -17.86
CA ALA A 91 -5.50 1.66 -17.64
C ALA A 91 -5.51 1.02 -16.25
N ILE A 92 -5.76 1.80 -15.19
CA ILE A 92 -5.51 1.40 -13.81
C ILE A 92 -6.67 1.65 -12.84
N ALA A 93 -7.71 2.41 -13.16
CA ALA A 93 -8.89 2.55 -12.29
C ALA A 93 -9.99 1.53 -12.65
N ASP A 94 -10.26 1.37 -13.94
CA ASP A 94 -11.30 0.50 -14.48
C ASP A 94 -10.88 -0.97 -14.46
N ARG A 95 -9.57 -1.22 -14.48
CA ARG A 95 -8.96 -2.55 -14.37
C ARG A 95 -7.67 -2.49 -13.54
N PRO A 96 -7.23 -3.63 -12.98
CA PRO A 96 -5.90 -3.76 -12.40
C PRO A 96 -4.82 -3.55 -13.47
N GLY A 97 -3.74 -2.86 -13.10
CA GLY A 97 -2.65 -2.56 -14.03
C GLY A 97 -1.52 -1.79 -13.36
N VAL A 98 -0.41 -1.63 -14.09
CA VAL A 98 0.74 -0.84 -13.67
C VAL A 98 0.98 0.23 -14.71
N GLU A 99 1.04 1.48 -14.29
CA GLU A 99 1.33 2.61 -15.17
C GLU A 99 2.41 3.50 -14.58
N THR A 100 3.12 4.21 -15.45
CA THR A 100 4.19 5.14 -15.07
C THR A 100 3.87 6.53 -15.59
N VAL A 101 4.09 7.54 -14.75
CA VAL A 101 3.95 8.96 -15.09
C VAL A 101 5.24 9.69 -14.74
N GLU A 102 5.54 10.73 -15.52
CA GLU A 102 6.75 11.51 -15.30
C GLU A 102 6.63 12.43 -14.07
N HIS A 103 5.46 13.07 -13.91
CA HIS A 103 5.23 14.13 -12.94
C HIS A 103 4.37 13.68 -11.75
N ILE A 104 4.82 14.01 -10.54
CA ILE A 104 4.09 13.68 -9.30
C ILE A 104 2.75 14.42 -9.21
N ALA A 105 2.65 15.60 -9.84
CA ALA A 105 1.41 16.38 -9.92
C ALA A 105 0.27 15.60 -10.61
N LEU A 106 0.59 14.88 -11.71
CA LEU A 106 -0.40 14.05 -12.41
C LEU A 106 -0.82 12.85 -11.56
N ALA A 107 0.13 12.21 -10.86
CA ALA A 107 -0.19 11.11 -9.95
C ALA A 107 -1.12 11.55 -8.81
N ARG A 108 -0.84 12.72 -8.19
CA ARG A 108 -1.67 13.30 -7.13
C ARG A 108 -3.06 13.66 -7.63
N GLU A 109 -3.15 14.23 -8.83
CA GLU A 109 -4.44 14.56 -9.44
C GLU A 109 -5.25 13.29 -9.77
N PHE A 110 -4.59 12.24 -10.25
CA PHE A 110 -5.22 10.93 -10.46
C PHE A 110 -5.78 10.38 -9.14
N VAL A 111 -4.96 10.34 -8.08
CA VAL A 111 -5.42 9.90 -6.75
C VAL A 111 -6.64 10.70 -6.29
N ARG A 112 -6.62 12.04 -6.43
CA ARG A 112 -7.75 12.90 -6.06
C ARG A 112 -9.03 12.55 -6.82
N CYS A 113 -8.93 12.36 -8.14
CA CYS A 113 -10.08 12.12 -9.01
C CYS A 113 -10.61 10.69 -8.94
N PHE A 114 -9.76 9.71 -8.60
CA PHE A 114 -10.07 8.29 -8.66
C PHE A 114 -10.01 7.57 -7.31
N ARG A 115 -9.81 8.26 -6.18
CA ARG A 115 -9.75 7.62 -4.86
C ARG A 115 -10.91 6.66 -4.57
N GLY A 116 -12.14 7.05 -4.95
CA GLY A 116 -13.34 6.24 -4.73
C GLY A 116 -13.39 4.93 -5.54
N ASP A 117 -12.54 4.80 -6.56
CA ASP A 117 -12.44 3.61 -7.40
C ASP A 117 -11.67 2.44 -6.75
N PHE A 118 -11.05 2.70 -5.60
CA PHE A 118 -10.21 1.77 -4.85
C PHE A 118 -10.73 1.59 -3.42
N ASP A 119 -10.39 0.47 -2.79
CA ASP A 119 -10.67 0.18 -1.38
C ASP A 119 -9.77 1.03 -0.46
N ALA A 120 -8.53 1.25 -0.89
CA ALA A 120 -7.59 2.20 -0.29
C ALA A 120 -6.56 2.66 -1.32
N VAL A 121 -5.94 3.81 -1.04
CA VAL A 121 -4.79 4.35 -1.78
C VAL A 121 -3.63 4.45 -0.81
N LEU A 122 -2.48 3.88 -1.18
CA LEU A 122 -1.28 3.76 -0.35
C LEU A 122 -0.14 4.49 -1.06
N HIS A 123 0.63 5.28 -0.33
CA HIS A 123 1.73 6.08 -0.87
C HIS A 123 3.06 5.56 -0.33
N VAL A 124 3.99 5.25 -1.22
CA VAL A 124 5.31 4.74 -0.85
C VAL A 124 6.36 5.64 -1.46
N ASP A 125 7.03 6.43 -0.60
CA ASP A 125 8.27 7.11 -0.97
C ASP A 125 9.32 6.05 -1.32
N CYS A 126 9.80 6.07 -2.56
CA CYS A 126 10.80 5.13 -3.09
C CYS A 126 12.19 5.77 -3.25
N VAL A 127 12.35 7.03 -2.87
CA VAL A 127 13.62 7.78 -2.97
C VAL A 127 14.52 7.46 -1.79
N THR A 128 13.94 7.28 -0.61
CA THR A 128 14.68 7.10 0.64
C THR A 128 14.49 5.71 1.24
N GLY A 129 15.52 5.21 1.91
CA GLY A 129 15.46 3.95 2.67
C GLY A 129 15.63 2.70 1.81
N THR A 130 15.55 1.55 2.47
CA THR A 130 15.69 0.22 1.87
C THR A 130 14.35 -0.35 1.44
N LEU A 131 14.37 -1.50 0.75
CA LEU A 131 13.13 -2.24 0.46
C LEU A 131 12.41 -2.68 1.74
N ALA A 132 13.15 -2.97 2.83
CA ALA A 132 12.55 -3.25 4.12
C ALA A 132 11.74 -2.05 4.62
N ASP A 133 12.34 -0.84 4.58
CA ASP A 133 11.67 0.40 4.98
C ASP A 133 10.38 0.65 4.20
N MET A 134 10.45 0.49 2.87
CA MET A 134 9.30 0.67 1.98
C MET A 134 8.21 -0.36 2.23
N SER A 135 8.58 -1.63 2.44
CA SER A 135 7.64 -2.71 2.69
C SER A 135 6.94 -2.59 4.05
N GLY A 136 7.66 -2.16 5.08
CA GLY A 136 7.09 -1.96 6.41
C GLY A 136 6.20 -0.73 6.50
N ASP A 137 6.53 0.36 5.81
CA ASP A 137 5.66 1.53 5.69
C ASP A 137 4.35 1.16 4.97
N LEU A 138 4.47 0.41 3.86
CA LEU A 138 3.31 -0.11 3.15
C LEU A 138 2.44 -1.02 4.04
N ALA A 139 3.05 -1.90 4.83
CA ALA A 139 2.35 -2.75 5.78
C ALA A 139 1.67 -1.96 6.90
N ASN A 140 2.35 -0.94 7.43
CA ASN A 140 1.81 -0.05 8.47
C ASN A 140 0.55 0.68 7.96
N GLN A 141 0.58 1.22 6.74
CA GLN A 141 -0.59 1.83 6.09
C GLN A 141 -1.74 0.83 5.88
N LEU A 142 -1.42 -0.46 5.70
CA LEU A 142 -2.38 -1.56 5.59
C LEU A 142 -2.86 -2.12 6.93
N GLY A 143 -2.25 -1.70 8.05
CA GLY A 143 -2.52 -2.26 9.38
C GLY A 143 -2.05 -3.70 9.54
N LEU A 144 -0.94 -4.08 8.88
CA LEU A 144 -0.34 -5.41 8.92
C LEU A 144 0.92 -5.43 9.78
N HIS A 145 1.20 -6.59 10.38
CA HIS A 145 2.46 -6.87 11.06
C HIS A 145 3.36 -7.70 10.15
N LEU A 146 4.63 -7.33 10.07
CA LEU A 146 5.65 -7.96 9.23
C LEU A 146 6.81 -8.47 10.08
N GLU A 147 6.53 -9.55 10.80
CA GLU A 147 7.47 -10.17 11.73
C GLU A 147 8.49 -11.09 11.03
N GLY A 148 8.27 -11.44 9.75
CA GLY A 148 9.10 -12.39 9.02
C GLY A 148 10.36 -11.75 8.41
N GLU A 149 11.09 -12.57 7.64
CA GLU A 149 12.15 -12.09 6.77
C GLU A 149 11.60 -11.22 5.63
N LEU A 150 12.44 -10.36 5.05
CA LEU A 150 12.00 -9.43 3.99
C LEU A 150 11.29 -10.14 2.83
N ALA A 151 11.83 -11.26 2.36
CA ALA A 151 11.23 -12.00 1.25
C ALA A 151 9.83 -12.53 1.61
N ASP A 152 9.68 -13.14 2.79
CA ASP A 152 8.41 -13.66 3.28
C ASP A 152 7.39 -12.52 3.50
N ASN A 153 7.85 -11.38 3.99
CA ASN A 153 7.03 -10.19 4.18
C ASN A 153 6.50 -9.64 2.85
N ILE A 154 7.35 -9.57 1.82
CA ILE A 154 6.95 -9.17 0.47
C ILE A 154 5.93 -10.16 -0.11
N ASP A 155 6.12 -11.46 0.10
CA ASP A 155 5.18 -12.49 -0.33
C ASP A 155 3.84 -12.37 0.41
N HIS A 156 3.86 -12.11 1.71
CA HIS A 156 2.66 -11.85 2.51
C HIS A 156 1.91 -10.61 2.01
N LEU A 157 2.62 -9.50 1.75
CA LEU A 157 2.05 -8.30 1.16
C LEU A 157 1.42 -8.60 -0.21
N ARG A 158 2.08 -9.38 -1.05
CA ARG A 158 1.57 -9.76 -2.38
C ARG A 158 0.25 -10.51 -2.26
N VAL A 159 0.19 -11.56 -1.43
CA VAL A 159 -1.02 -12.36 -1.20
C VAL A 159 -2.15 -11.49 -0.63
N PHE A 160 -1.82 -10.59 0.29
CA PHE A 160 -2.81 -9.67 0.85
C PHE A 160 -3.36 -8.70 -0.20
N CYS A 161 -2.50 -8.14 -1.05
CA CYS A 161 -2.90 -7.13 -2.04
C CYS A 161 -3.64 -7.74 -3.24
N GLU A 162 -3.33 -8.98 -3.64
CA GLU A 162 -3.86 -9.62 -4.84
C GLU A 162 -5.40 -9.68 -4.88
N VAL A 163 -6.05 -9.86 -3.73
CA VAL A 163 -7.51 -10.02 -3.64
C VAL A 163 -8.27 -8.70 -3.41
N ARG A 164 -7.56 -7.58 -3.22
CA ARG A 164 -8.13 -6.28 -2.83
C ARG A 164 -7.98 -5.25 -3.94
N ARG A 165 -8.94 -4.34 -4.06
CA ARG A 165 -8.88 -3.26 -5.07
C ARG A 165 -8.07 -2.08 -4.52
N LEU A 166 -6.77 -2.26 -4.35
CA LEU A 166 -5.87 -1.23 -3.83
C LEU A 166 -5.21 -0.44 -4.96
N LEU A 167 -4.89 0.83 -4.72
CA LEU A 167 -3.94 1.60 -5.52
C LEU A 167 -2.68 1.82 -4.71
N ILE A 168 -1.54 1.35 -5.22
CA ILE A 168 -0.22 1.65 -4.65
C ILE A 168 0.43 2.71 -5.51
N VAL A 169 0.84 3.81 -4.89
CA VAL A 169 1.55 4.91 -5.56
C VAL A 169 3.01 4.85 -5.14
N LEU A 170 3.89 4.56 -6.09
CA LEU A 170 5.34 4.49 -5.89
C LEU A 170 5.94 5.83 -6.33
N GLU A 171 6.47 6.61 -5.40
CA GLU A 171 6.91 7.99 -5.64
C GLU A 171 8.44 8.06 -5.74
N GLY A 172 8.96 8.49 -6.89
CA GLY A 172 10.39 8.66 -7.15
C GLY A 172 11.15 7.37 -7.47
N GLY A 173 10.46 6.27 -7.76
CA GLY A 173 11.10 5.00 -8.07
C GLY A 173 10.11 3.87 -8.38
N ALA A 174 10.64 2.74 -8.85
CA ALA A 174 9.85 1.57 -9.27
C ALA A 174 10.43 0.27 -8.70
N PRO A 175 10.40 0.06 -7.37
CA PRO A 175 10.74 -1.24 -6.79
C PRO A 175 9.76 -2.31 -7.28
N TYR A 176 10.23 -3.19 -8.16
CA TYR A 176 9.43 -4.25 -8.77
C TYR A 176 8.78 -5.15 -7.70
N GLU A 177 9.45 -5.35 -6.58
CA GLU A 177 8.99 -6.15 -5.45
C GLU A 177 7.69 -5.61 -4.83
N LEU A 178 7.41 -4.31 -5.00
CA LEU A 178 6.19 -3.64 -4.53
C LEU A 178 5.14 -3.41 -5.62
N THR A 179 5.37 -3.92 -6.84
CA THR A 179 4.33 -4.00 -7.88
C THR A 179 3.54 -5.29 -7.73
N PHE A 180 2.36 -5.20 -7.11
CA PHE A 180 1.51 -6.38 -6.88
C PHE A 180 0.49 -6.59 -8.01
N GLY A 181 0.22 -7.86 -8.30
CA GLY A 181 -0.75 -8.28 -9.32
C GLY A 181 -2.18 -8.42 -8.77
N GLY A 182 -2.97 -9.24 -9.45
CA GLY A 182 -4.35 -9.54 -9.06
C GLY A 182 -5.28 -8.35 -9.28
N ARG A 183 -5.93 -7.89 -8.20
CA ARG A 183 -6.88 -6.76 -8.21
C ARG A 183 -6.24 -5.43 -7.84
N CYS A 184 -4.97 -5.43 -7.47
CA CYS A 184 -4.22 -4.22 -7.14
C CYS A 184 -3.80 -3.48 -8.41
N SER A 185 -3.78 -2.15 -8.36
CA SER A 185 -3.14 -1.33 -9.37
C SER A 185 -1.93 -0.62 -8.78
N THR A 186 -0.90 -0.40 -9.59
CA THR A 186 0.26 0.38 -9.20
C THR A 186 0.42 1.59 -10.12
N LEU A 187 0.65 2.76 -9.55
CA LEU A 187 1.00 3.97 -10.26
C LEU A 187 2.41 4.40 -9.83
N ILE A 188 3.31 4.49 -10.80
CA ILE A 188 4.71 4.84 -10.58
C ILE A 188 4.92 6.28 -11.02
N SER A 189 5.41 7.13 -10.13
CA SER A 189 5.90 8.48 -10.47
C SER A 189 7.42 8.44 -10.54
N THR A 190 8.01 8.89 -11.65
CA THR A 190 9.48 9.03 -11.72
C THR A 190 9.99 10.22 -10.94
N GLU A 191 9.16 11.26 -10.76
CA GLU A 191 9.46 12.39 -9.90
C GLU A 191 9.25 12.02 -8.43
N ALA A 192 10.19 12.49 -7.60
CA ALA A 192 10.17 12.31 -6.15
C ALA A 192 8.96 12.99 -5.51
N GLY A 193 8.39 12.31 -4.52
CA GLY A 193 7.36 12.84 -3.64
C GLY A 193 7.91 13.56 -2.42
N GLU A 194 7.01 13.77 -1.45
CA GLU A 194 7.44 14.16 -0.11
C GLU A 194 7.95 12.91 0.63
N PRO A 195 9.00 13.03 1.47
CA PRO A 195 9.47 11.90 2.26
C PRO A 195 8.35 11.31 3.11
N SER A 196 8.31 9.98 3.23
CA SER A 196 7.26 9.32 4.02
C SER A 196 7.23 9.84 5.46
N PRO A 197 6.06 10.24 6.01
CA PRO A 197 5.95 10.73 7.39
C PRO A 197 5.98 9.61 8.43
N ASP A 198 6.15 8.35 8.00
CA ASP A 198 6.25 7.19 8.90
C ASP A 198 7.37 7.39 9.94
N GLU A 199 7.06 7.04 11.20
CA GLU A 199 7.96 7.29 12.33
C GLU A 199 9.27 6.50 12.19
N LEU A 200 9.19 5.23 11.82
CA LEU A 200 10.37 4.38 11.70
C LEU A 200 11.26 4.82 10.53
N ARG A 201 10.66 5.18 9.39
CA ARG A 201 11.39 5.75 8.26
C ARG A 201 12.04 7.09 8.58
N THR A 202 11.37 7.92 9.38
CA THR A 202 11.94 9.19 9.85
C THR A 202 13.15 8.96 10.75
N LEU A 203 13.08 7.99 11.65
CA LEU A 203 14.19 7.61 12.51
C LEU A 203 15.35 6.98 11.73
N ALA A 204 15.07 6.12 10.74
CA ALA A 204 16.09 5.51 9.87
C ALA A 204 16.85 6.59 9.08
N ARG A 205 16.14 7.54 8.46
CA ARG A 205 16.79 8.68 7.77
C ARG A 205 17.62 9.54 8.71
N ALA A 206 17.14 9.80 9.92
CA ALA A 206 17.91 10.55 10.91
C ALA A 206 19.16 9.78 11.35
N PHE A 207 19.05 8.45 11.48
CA PHE A 207 20.16 7.55 11.80
C PHE A 207 21.24 7.56 10.72
N ASP A 208 20.86 7.52 9.44
CA ASP A 208 21.81 7.61 8.32
C ASP A 208 22.45 8.99 8.14
N ALA A 209 21.75 10.05 8.56
CA ALA A 209 22.20 11.43 8.34
C ALA A 209 23.08 12.00 9.47
N THR A 210 23.21 11.31 10.61
CA THR A 210 23.98 11.82 11.76
C THR A 210 25.42 11.32 11.75
N ASP A 211 26.36 12.26 11.94
CA ASP A 211 27.77 11.94 12.19
C ASP A 211 28.10 11.89 13.70
N ASP A 212 27.19 12.32 14.57
CA ASP A 212 27.38 12.25 16.03
C ASP A 212 27.07 10.83 16.53
N TRP A 213 28.11 10.16 17.04
CA TRP A 213 28.03 8.80 17.58
C TRP A 213 27.01 8.64 18.71
N SER A 214 26.91 9.62 19.61
CA SER A 214 25.99 9.55 20.75
C SER A 214 24.54 9.61 20.28
N GLU A 215 24.29 10.48 19.29
CA GLU A 215 22.97 10.62 18.67
C GLU A 215 22.61 9.41 17.82
N LEU A 216 23.56 8.86 17.06
CA LEU A 216 23.39 7.64 16.28
C LEU A 216 22.97 6.47 17.18
N CYS A 217 23.66 6.28 18.31
CA CYS A 217 23.31 5.25 19.29
C CYS A 217 21.93 5.50 19.92
N ARG A 218 21.52 6.75 20.12
CA ARG A 218 20.18 7.09 20.60
C ARG A 218 19.11 6.72 19.57
N LEU A 219 19.34 7.06 18.30
CA LEU A 219 18.43 6.78 17.19
C LEU A 219 18.30 5.27 16.94
N ALA A 220 19.40 4.51 16.95
CA ALA A 220 19.36 3.05 16.80
C ALA A 220 18.48 2.39 17.87
N ARG A 221 18.59 2.82 19.14
CA ARG A 221 17.74 2.32 20.22
C ARG A 221 16.27 2.69 20.04
N MET A 222 15.99 3.87 19.49
CA MET A 222 14.63 4.27 19.15
C MET A 222 14.06 3.41 18.02
N VAL A 223 14.81 3.22 16.92
CA VAL A 223 14.44 2.34 15.82
C VAL A 223 14.14 0.93 16.35
N ARG A 224 15.04 0.37 17.17
CA ARG A 224 14.81 -0.95 17.78
C ARG A 224 13.49 -1.00 18.55
N ARG A 225 13.25 -0.03 19.42
CA ARG A 225 12.03 0.01 20.25
C ARG A 225 10.78 0.08 19.38
N ILE A 226 10.72 1.05 18.47
CA ILE A 226 9.55 1.29 17.61
C ILE A 226 9.35 0.14 16.62
N GLY A 227 10.44 -0.37 16.02
CA GLY A 227 10.40 -1.52 15.12
C GLY A 227 9.84 -2.77 15.79
N ARG A 228 10.14 -3.01 17.07
CA ARG A 228 9.52 -4.10 17.85
C ARG A 228 8.05 -3.85 18.16
N GLU A 229 7.71 -2.64 18.61
CA GLU A 229 6.33 -2.26 18.95
C GLU A 229 5.39 -2.33 17.72
N GLN A 230 5.93 -2.05 16.53
CA GLN A 230 5.20 -2.08 15.26
C GLN A 230 5.36 -3.39 14.48
N PHE A 231 6.09 -4.39 15.03
CA PHE A 231 6.33 -5.67 14.37
C PHE A 231 6.97 -5.53 12.97
N ARG A 232 7.98 -4.65 12.86
CA ARG A 232 8.75 -4.36 11.64
C ARG A 232 10.17 -4.88 11.78
N LEU A 233 10.27 -6.21 11.88
CA LEU A 233 11.52 -6.86 12.29
C LEU A 233 12.60 -6.84 11.21
N ALA A 234 12.22 -6.85 9.92
CA ALA A 234 13.17 -6.78 8.82
C ALA A 234 13.98 -5.47 8.82
N GLU A 235 13.30 -4.34 9.02
CA GLU A 235 13.94 -3.02 9.13
C GLU A 235 14.78 -2.89 10.39
N CYS A 236 14.24 -3.35 11.53
CA CYS A 236 14.97 -3.39 12.78
C CYS A 236 16.29 -4.16 12.61
N TYR A 237 16.24 -5.32 11.96
CA TYR A 237 17.42 -6.15 11.69
C TYR A 237 18.47 -5.44 10.84
N GLU A 238 18.05 -4.74 9.77
CA GLU A 238 18.97 -3.98 8.91
C GLU A 238 19.69 -2.87 9.70
N ILE A 239 18.94 -2.07 10.46
CA ILE A 239 19.51 -1.00 11.27
C ILE A 239 20.39 -1.54 12.40
N MET A 240 20.02 -2.65 13.05
CA MET A 240 20.87 -3.27 14.07
C MET A 240 22.18 -3.79 13.48
N LYS A 241 22.16 -4.35 12.26
CA LYS A 241 23.40 -4.77 11.57
C LYS A 241 24.31 -3.60 11.25
N GLN A 242 23.74 -2.50 10.72
CA GLN A 242 24.49 -1.30 10.43
C GLN A 242 25.08 -0.70 11.70
N TRP A 243 24.26 -0.54 12.75
CA TRP A 243 24.72 -0.03 14.05
C TRP A 243 25.82 -0.90 14.67
N ARG A 244 25.69 -2.24 14.63
CA ARG A 244 26.74 -3.16 15.11
C ARG A 244 28.07 -2.93 14.38
N THR A 245 28.01 -2.78 13.06
CA THR A 245 29.21 -2.57 12.23
C THR A 245 29.88 -1.25 12.59
N MET A 246 29.10 -0.16 12.70
CA MET A 246 29.63 1.15 13.08
C MET A 246 30.14 1.16 14.52
N ALA A 247 29.53 0.40 15.44
CA ALA A 247 29.99 0.26 16.82
C ALA A 247 31.35 -0.43 16.92
N ASP A 248 31.56 -1.47 16.10
CA ASP A 248 32.84 -2.16 15.99
C ASP A 248 33.93 -1.20 15.47
N GLU A 249 33.63 -0.40 14.44
CA GLU A 249 34.54 0.62 13.89
C GLU A 249 34.89 1.74 14.89
N ASN A 250 33.99 2.02 15.85
CA ASN A 250 34.19 3.03 16.90
C ASN A 250 34.75 2.44 18.21
N ASP A 251 35.05 1.13 18.27
CA ASP A 251 35.46 0.40 19.49
C ASP A 251 34.45 0.56 20.66
N ASP A 252 33.16 0.75 20.35
CA ASP A 252 32.07 0.84 21.33
C ASP A 252 31.49 -0.55 21.62
N ARG A 253 32.20 -1.29 22.48
CA ARG A 253 31.80 -2.66 22.86
C ARG A 253 30.39 -2.75 23.45
N PRO A 254 29.93 -1.86 24.35
CA PRO A 254 28.55 -1.87 24.82
C PRO A 254 27.52 -1.81 23.68
N ALA A 255 27.74 -0.96 22.67
CA ALA A 255 26.85 -0.88 21.52
C ALA A 255 26.91 -2.15 20.64
N VAL A 256 28.09 -2.77 20.47
CA VAL A 256 28.24 -4.06 19.78
C VAL A 256 27.44 -5.17 20.47
N ASP A 257 27.55 -5.30 21.80
CA ASP A 257 26.79 -6.30 22.58
C ASP A 257 25.28 -6.05 22.46
N GLU A 258 24.86 -4.80 22.62
CA GLU A 258 23.46 -4.40 22.55
C GLU A 258 22.82 -4.72 21.19
N ALA A 259 23.48 -4.35 20.09
CA ALA A 259 23.01 -4.65 18.74
C ALA A 259 23.04 -6.16 18.45
N SER A 260 24.08 -6.86 18.88
CA SER A 260 24.22 -8.31 18.66
C SER A 260 23.12 -9.11 19.34
N ARG A 261 22.73 -8.75 20.57
CA ARG A 261 21.60 -9.40 21.28
C ARG A 261 20.29 -9.29 20.51
N GLU A 262 20.02 -8.12 19.95
CA GLU A 262 18.80 -7.91 19.18
C GLU A 262 18.84 -8.69 17.87
N ILE A 263 19.97 -8.70 17.17
CA ILE A 263 20.18 -9.49 15.94
C ILE A 263 19.94 -10.99 16.20
N VAL A 264 20.50 -11.53 17.29
CA VAL A 264 20.29 -12.93 17.71
C VAL A 264 18.82 -13.20 17.96
N TRP A 265 18.13 -12.31 18.70
CA TRP A 265 16.71 -12.47 19.00
C TRP A 265 15.85 -12.50 17.73
N ILE A 266 16.12 -11.61 16.77
CA ILE A 266 15.40 -11.58 15.48
C ILE A 266 15.68 -12.84 14.66
N LEU A 267 16.95 -13.24 14.51
CA LEU A 267 17.32 -14.44 13.75
C LEU A 267 16.72 -15.72 14.32
N ASP A 268 16.72 -15.88 15.64
CA ASP A 268 16.06 -17.00 16.30
C ASP A 268 14.55 -16.98 16.05
N GLY A 269 13.93 -15.79 16.08
CA GLY A 269 12.51 -15.59 15.74
C GLY A 269 12.17 -16.03 14.31
N TRP A 270 13.08 -15.80 13.37
CA TRP A 270 12.97 -16.28 11.98
C TRP A 270 13.36 -17.75 11.78
N GLY A 271 13.85 -18.43 12.82
CA GLY A 271 14.33 -19.81 12.72
C GLY A 271 15.74 -19.96 12.15
N ARG A 272 16.48 -18.87 11.94
CA ARG A 272 17.89 -18.84 11.50
C ARG A 272 18.85 -19.11 12.66
N THR A 273 18.57 -20.19 13.39
CA THR A 273 19.21 -20.53 14.67
C THR A 273 20.72 -20.78 14.57
N ASP A 274 21.21 -21.27 13.42
CA ASP A 274 22.65 -21.48 13.23
C ASP A 274 23.41 -20.17 13.09
N GLU A 275 22.84 -19.18 12.40
CA GLU A 275 23.44 -17.85 12.28
C GLU A 275 23.36 -17.09 13.61
N ALA A 276 22.21 -17.18 14.30
CA ALA A 276 22.05 -16.64 15.65
C ALA A 276 23.12 -17.21 16.60
N ARG A 277 23.37 -18.52 16.55
CA ARG A 277 24.41 -19.18 17.35
C ARG A 277 25.82 -18.72 17.00
N GLN A 278 26.12 -18.49 15.72
CA GLN A 278 27.44 -17.98 15.32
C GLN A 278 27.70 -16.58 15.90
N ILE A 279 26.71 -15.69 15.84
CA ILE A 279 26.82 -14.34 16.41
C ILE A 279 26.93 -14.41 17.93
N GLU A 280 26.15 -15.27 18.57
CA GLU A 280 26.22 -15.51 20.02
C GLU A 280 27.59 -16.04 20.45
N GLN A 281 28.19 -16.95 19.67
CA GLN A 281 29.53 -17.49 19.95
C GLN A 281 30.63 -16.44 19.80
N LEU A 282 30.57 -15.61 18.75
CA LEU A 282 31.50 -14.49 18.59
C LEU A 282 31.37 -13.50 19.75
N ARG A 283 30.13 -13.16 20.13
CA ARG A 283 29.88 -12.32 21.31
C ARG A 283 30.40 -12.97 22.59
N ALA A 284 30.19 -14.27 22.79
CA ALA A 284 30.72 -14.95 23.96
C ALA A 284 32.25 -14.91 23.97
N GLN A 285 32.94 -15.12 22.84
CA GLN A 285 34.41 -15.05 22.77
C GLN A 285 34.94 -13.64 23.07
N GLU A 286 34.37 -12.61 22.43
CA GLU A 286 34.79 -11.21 22.59
C GLU A 286 34.59 -10.68 24.02
N PHE A 287 33.61 -11.22 24.75
CA PHE A 287 33.26 -10.77 26.11
C PHE A 287 33.73 -11.74 27.23
N ASP A 288 33.89 -13.04 26.96
CA ASP A 288 34.45 -14.03 27.91
C ASP A 288 35.98 -13.91 28.05
N GLU A 289 36.69 -13.33 27.08
CA GLU A 289 38.10 -12.94 27.22
C GLU A 289 38.34 -11.93 28.37
N GLN A 290 37.28 -11.40 29.00
CA GLN A 290 37.33 -10.51 30.16
C GLN A 290 37.05 -11.17 31.51
N LEU A 291 37.00 -12.51 31.65
CA LEU A 291 37.08 -13.11 32.99
C LEU A 291 38.44 -12.73 33.61
N PRO A 292 38.50 -11.92 34.68
CA PRO A 292 39.77 -11.61 35.30
C PRO A 292 40.35 -12.91 35.83
N LEU A 293 41.52 -13.29 35.31
CA LEU A 293 42.40 -14.20 36.02
C LEU A 293 42.72 -13.50 37.34
N PHE A 294 41.99 -13.86 38.40
CA PHE A 294 42.40 -13.60 39.77
C PHE A 294 43.73 -14.32 39.95
N PHE A 295 44.84 -13.61 39.74
CA PHE A 295 46.14 -14.03 40.24
C PHE A 295 46.18 -13.75 41.75
N GLU A 296 46.66 -14.77 42.47
CA GLU A 296 46.68 -14.97 43.93
C GLU A 296 47.05 -13.74 44.80
#